data_AF-A0A963IK34-F1
#
_entry.id   AF-A0A963IK34-F1
#
_cell.length_a   1.000
_cell.length_b   1.000
_cell.length_c   1.000
_cell.angle_alpha   90.00
_cell.angle_beta   90.00
_cell.angle_gamma   90.00
#
_symmetry.space_group_name_H-M   'P 1'
#
loop_
_entity.id
_entity.type
_entity.pdbx_description
1 polymer ?
#
loop_
_entity_poly.entity_id
_entity_poly.type
_entity_poly.pdbx_seq_one_letter_code
_entity_poly.pdbx_strand_id
1 'polypeptide(L)'
;ELDELRALNDNCGAFLLELEARERERTGIANLKVEYNRVHGFFIEVTNAQAAKVPDDYRRRQTLKNAERYLTPELKAFEDKALSAKDRSLAREKLLYDGVLGDLQGDLAQLQRIAHAVAYVDLLAGFAETAWLRNYCRPLFSSEPGLLIEAGRHPVVEEQLPGGASFIANETRLADERRLLLITGPNMGGKSTYMRQTALIALLAHVGSYVPASRAVLGPLDQIFTRIGAADDLAAGHSTFMVEMTESAAILHHASERSLVLMDEVGRGTSTFDGMALAFAICRHLLEKNRCLTLFATHYFELTLLANEYAELANVHLDAVEHGERIVFLHAVEEGPANQSYGIQVAALAGIPASVVRAARRQLREFEQRASINPQQPDLFATALANAAEANEPVSDPALERLRSVDPDRLTPREALDALYELKALLQ
;
A
#
# COMPACT_ATOMS: atom_id res chain seq x y z
N GLU A 1 18.58 -54.55 -15.22
CA GLU A 1 17.93 -54.78 -13.90
C GLU A 1 16.58 -54.09 -13.76
N LEU A 2 16.48 -52.74 -13.61
CA LEU A 2 15.15 -52.09 -13.48
C LEU A 2 14.25 -52.40 -14.69
N ASP A 3 14.79 -52.31 -15.90
CA ASP A 3 14.05 -52.62 -17.13
C ASP A 3 13.59 -54.09 -17.20
N GLU A 4 14.38 -55.03 -16.65
CA GLU A 4 14.00 -56.45 -16.58
C GLU A 4 12.89 -56.69 -15.55
N LEU A 5 12.92 -55.97 -14.42
CA LEU A 5 11.86 -56.01 -13.41
C LEU A 5 10.57 -55.37 -13.92
N ARG A 6 10.66 -54.30 -14.71
CA ARG A 6 9.52 -53.66 -15.38
C ARG A 6 8.94 -54.57 -16.47
N ALA A 7 9.78 -55.20 -17.29
CA ALA A 7 9.33 -56.15 -18.31
C ALA A 7 8.57 -57.35 -17.73
N LEU A 8 8.95 -57.84 -16.53
CA LEU A 8 8.20 -58.88 -15.82
C LEU A 8 6.79 -58.43 -15.41
N ASN A 9 6.62 -57.15 -15.09
CA ASN A 9 5.34 -56.57 -14.75
C ASN A 9 4.50 -56.28 -16.00
N ASP A 10 5.13 -55.82 -17.09
CA ASP A 10 4.45 -55.51 -18.36
C ASP A 10 3.97 -56.78 -19.09
N ASN A 11 4.72 -57.90 -18.96
CA ASN A 11 4.32 -59.21 -19.48
C ASN A 11 3.19 -59.89 -18.68
N CYS A 12 2.69 -59.27 -17.61
CA CYS A 12 1.55 -59.81 -16.85
C CYS A 12 0.28 -59.92 -17.70
N GLY A 13 0.00 -58.95 -18.57
CA GLY A 13 -1.20 -59.00 -19.41
C GLY A 13 -1.20 -60.19 -20.37
N ALA A 14 -0.07 -60.46 -21.03
CA ALA A 14 0.07 -61.56 -21.96
C ALA A 14 -0.08 -62.93 -21.27
N PHE A 15 0.56 -63.11 -20.12
CA PHE A 15 0.45 -64.35 -19.34
C PHE A 15 -1.00 -64.64 -18.89
N LEU A 16 -1.73 -63.62 -18.43
CA LEU A 16 -3.13 -63.79 -18.00
C LEU A 16 -4.04 -64.19 -19.17
N LEU A 17 -3.83 -63.59 -20.35
CA LEU A 17 -4.60 -63.93 -21.56
C LEU A 17 -4.32 -65.36 -22.03
N GLU A 18 -3.05 -65.78 -22.03
CA GLU A 18 -2.65 -67.15 -22.39
C GLU A 18 -3.19 -68.19 -21.39
N LEU A 19 -3.12 -67.88 -20.08
CA LEU A 19 -3.69 -68.74 -19.04
C LEU A 19 -5.22 -68.82 -19.15
N GLU A 20 -5.89 -67.70 -19.41
CA GLU A 20 -7.34 -67.66 -19.62
C GLU A 20 -7.77 -68.53 -20.80
N ALA A 21 -7.09 -68.41 -21.94
CA ALA A 21 -7.39 -69.22 -23.13
C ALA A 21 -7.22 -70.73 -22.86
N ARG A 22 -6.09 -71.10 -22.26
CA ARG A 22 -5.76 -72.50 -21.91
C ARG A 22 -6.73 -73.09 -20.89
N GLU A 23 -7.12 -72.34 -19.86
CA GLU A 23 -8.07 -72.81 -18.86
C GLU A 23 -9.51 -72.88 -19.40
N ARG A 24 -9.91 -71.98 -20.30
CA ARG A 24 -11.19 -72.09 -21.03
C ARG A 24 -11.25 -73.37 -21.86
N GLU A 25 -10.20 -73.69 -22.59
CA GLU A 25 -10.11 -74.89 -23.40
C GLU A 25 -10.10 -76.16 -22.54
N ARG A 26 -9.29 -76.17 -21.47
CA ARG A 26 -9.15 -77.32 -20.55
C ARG A 26 -10.46 -77.65 -19.82
N THR A 27 -11.19 -76.64 -19.36
CA THR A 27 -12.39 -76.83 -18.53
C THR A 27 -13.70 -76.83 -19.33
N GLY A 28 -13.67 -76.35 -20.58
CA GLY A 28 -14.87 -76.14 -21.40
C GLY A 28 -15.81 -75.03 -20.89
N ILE A 29 -15.31 -74.13 -20.04
CA ILE A 29 -16.07 -73.02 -19.44
C ILE A 29 -15.83 -71.75 -20.27
N ALA A 30 -16.69 -71.49 -21.26
CA ALA A 30 -16.49 -70.42 -22.24
C ALA A 30 -16.39 -68.99 -21.65
N ASN A 31 -17.01 -68.75 -20.50
CA ASN A 31 -17.10 -67.47 -19.79
C ASN A 31 -16.15 -67.38 -18.57
N LEU A 32 -15.22 -68.32 -18.41
CA LEU A 32 -14.15 -68.23 -17.42
C LEU A 32 -13.29 -66.99 -17.69
N LYS A 33 -12.92 -66.24 -16.65
CA LYS A 33 -12.04 -65.06 -16.77
C LYS A 33 -10.89 -65.12 -15.79
N VAL A 34 -9.72 -64.65 -16.18
CA VAL A 34 -8.57 -64.48 -15.27
C VAL A 34 -8.36 -62.99 -15.03
N GLU A 35 -8.58 -62.55 -13.80
CA GLU A 35 -8.57 -61.12 -13.44
C GLU A 35 -7.72 -60.86 -12.19
N TYR A 36 -7.38 -59.59 -11.97
CA TYR A 36 -6.66 -59.11 -10.80
C TYR A 36 -7.51 -58.11 -10.01
N ASN A 37 -7.52 -58.26 -8.69
CA ASN A 37 -8.10 -57.29 -7.75
C ASN A 37 -7.04 -56.86 -6.73
N ARG A 38 -7.06 -55.58 -6.34
CA ARG A 38 -6.10 -55.02 -5.37
C ARG A 38 -6.14 -55.68 -3.98
N VAL A 39 -7.30 -56.17 -3.53
CA VAL A 39 -7.51 -56.76 -2.19
C VAL A 39 -7.27 -58.27 -2.21
N HIS A 40 -7.72 -58.95 -3.26
CA HIS A 40 -7.71 -60.41 -3.34
C HIS A 40 -6.73 -60.97 -4.38
N GLY A 41 -5.87 -60.14 -4.96
CA GLY A 41 -4.84 -60.58 -5.90
C GLY A 41 -5.40 -61.15 -7.20
N PHE A 42 -4.65 -62.05 -7.84
CA PHE A 42 -5.09 -62.71 -9.08
C PHE A 42 -6.08 -63.84 -8.77
N PHE A 43 -7.05 -64.03 -9.65
CA PHE A 43 -8.05 -65.11 -9.53
C PHE A 43 -8.60 -65.52 -10.88
N ILE A 44 -9.16 -66.74 -10.91
CA ILE A 44 -9.98 -67.26 -11.99
C ILE A 44 -11.44 -67.17 -11.55
N GLU A 45 -12.26 -66.42 -12.27
CA GLU A 45 -13.68 -66.25 -11.99
C GLU A 45 -14.51 -67.19 -12.86
N VAL A 46 -15.39 -67.96 -12.20
CA VAL A 46 -16.32 -68.90 -12.83
C VAL A 46 -17.72 -68.63 -12.28
N THR A 47 -18.73 -68.68 -13.15
CA THR A 47 -20.12 -68.47 -12.71
C THR A 47 -20.63 -69.65 -11.88
N ASN A 48 -21.53 -69.40 -10.92
CA ASN A 48 -22.06 -70.44 -10.03
C ASN A 48 -22.69 -71.62 -10.80
N ALA A 49 -23.26 -71.37 -11.98
CA ALA A 49 -23.87 -72.38 -12.84
C ALA A 49 -22.86 -73.42 -13.38
N GLN A 50 -21.57 -73.09 -13.38
CA GLN A 50 -20.48 -73.93 -13.89
C GLN A 50 -19.51 -74.37 -12.79
N ALA A 51 -19.79 -74.07 -11.52
CA ALA A 51 -18.94 -74.43 -10.39
C ALA A 51 -18.68 -75.95 -10.31
N ALA A 52 -19.65 -76.79 -10.72
CA ALA A 52 -19.48 -78.25 -10.76
C ALA A 52 -18.47 -78.74 -11.81
N LYS A 53 -18.06 -77.90 -12.76
CA LYS A 53 -17.05 -78.20 -13.79
C LYS A 53 -15.65 -77.73 -13.39
N VAL A 54 -15.50 -77.09 -12.23
CA VAL A 54 -14.23 -76.58 -11.75
C VAL A 54 -13.35 -77.76 -11.31
N PRO A 55 -12.11 -77.88 -11.82
CA PRO A 55 -11.19 -78.94 -11.43
C PRO A 55 -10.78 -78.93 -9.95
N ASP A 56 -10.36 -80.08 -9.41
CA ASP A 56 -9.95 -80.20 -8.00
C ASP A 56 -8.66 -79.43 -7.65
N ASP A 57 -7.81 -79.11 -8.64
CA ASP A 57 -6.61 -78.29 -8.45
C ASP A 57 -6.92 -76.80 -8.21
N TYR A 58 -8.17 -76.37 -8.35
CA TYR A 58 -8.61 -75.01 -8.12
C TYR A 58 -8.90 -74.79 -6.63
N ARG A 59 -8.10 -73.93 -5.99
CA ARG A 59 -8.34 -73.55 -4.60
C ARG A 59 -9.27 -72.36 -4.55
N ARG A 60 -10.45 -72.54 -3.96
CA ARG A 60 -11.44 -71.45 -3.81
C ARG A 60 -10.87 -70.34 -2.93
N ARG A 61 -10.90 -69.11 -3.44
CA ARG A 61 -10.34 -67.91 -2.80
C ARG A 61 -11.42 -66.96 -2.29
N GLN A 62 -12.53 -66.82 -3.03
CA GLN A 62 -13.64 -65.93 -2.66
C GLN A 62 -14.95 -66.41 -3.31
N THR A 63 -16.06 -66.32 -2.57
CA THR A 63 -17.41 -66.59 -3.10
C THR A 63 -18.17 -65.28 -3.23
N LEU A 64 -18.75 -65.02 -4.40
CA LEU A 64 -19.59 -63.86 -4.70
C LEU A 64 -21.03 -64.30 -4.95
N LYS A 65 -21.95 -63.34 -5.02
CA LYS A 65 -23.39 -63.60 -5.21
C LYS A 65 -23.69 -64.45 -6.45
N ASN A 66 -22.94 -64.25 -7.55
CA ASN A 66 -23.19 -64.89 -8.85
C ASN A 66 -21.98 -65.65 -9.43
N ALA A 67 -20.84 -65.66 -8.73
CA ALA A 67 -19.60 -66.27 -9.21
C ALA A 67 -18.73 -66.77 -8.05
N GLU A 68 -17.87 -67.73 -8.34
CA GLU A 68 -16.81 -68.19 -7.45
C GLU A 68 -15.45 -67.86 -8.05
N ARG A 69 -14.51 -67.44 -7.20
CA ARG A 69 -13.14 -67.10 -7.56
C ARG A 69 -12.18 -68.13 -7.02
N TYR A 70 -11.29 -68.60 -7.88
CA TYR A 70 -10.34 -69.66 -7.59
C TYR A 70 -8.91 -69.24 -7.90
N LEU A 71 -7.97 -70.03 -7.40
CA LEU A 71 -6.55 -69.87 -7.62
C LEU A 71 -5.93 -71.23 -7.95
N THR A 72 -5.20 -71.30 -9.06
CA THR A 72 -4.40 -72.48 -9.42
C THR A 72 -2.99 -72.36 -8.86
N PRO A 73 -2.26 -73.49 -8.70
CA PRO A 73 -0.84 -73.45 -8.33
C PRO A 73 0.00 -72.60 -9.29
N GLU A 74 -0.28 -72.66 -10.60
CA GLU A 74 0.41 -71.85 -11.62
C GLU A 74 0.13 -70.35 -11.45
N LEU A 75 -1.14 -69.96 -11.25
CA LEU A 75 -1.51 -68.56 -11.05
C LEU A 75 -0.99 -68.02 -9.71
N LYS A 76 -0.91 -68.86 -8.66
CA LYS A 76 -0.29 -68.51 -7.38
C LYS A 76 1.21 -68.24 -7.53
N ALA A 77 1.93 -69.12 -8.23
CA ALA A 77 3.35 -68.95 -8.49
C ALA A 77 3.63 -67.68 -9.32
N PHE A 78 2.76 -67.39 -10.30
CA PHE A 78 2.82 -66.16 -11.06
C PHE A 78 2.55 -64.92 -10.21
N GLU A 79 1.50 -64.95 -9.37
CA GLU A 79 1.16 -63.88 -8.42
C GLU A 79 2.35 -63.53 -7.53
N ASP A 80 2.98 -64.52 -6.92
CA ASP A 80 4.11 -64.31 -6.01
C ASP A 80 5.33 -63.74 -6.77
N LYS A 81 5.57 -64.21 -8.01
CA LYS A 81 6.65 -63.69 -8.88
C LYS A 81 6.39 -62.25 -9.33
N ALA A 82 5.16 -61.92 -9.71
CA ALA A 82 4.77 -60.59 -10.17
C ALA A 82 4.80 -59.55 -9.03
N LEU A 83 4.27 -59.90 -7.85
CA LEU A 83 4.35 -59.06 -6.66
C LEU A 83 5.80 -58.83 -6.23
N SER A 84 6.61 -59.89 -6.19
CA SER A 84 8.04 -59.77 -5.87
C SER A 84 8.79 -58.89 -6.89
N ALA A 85 8.52 -59.05 -8.19
CA ALA A 85 9.14 -58.22 -9.22
C ALA A 85 8.75 -56.74 -9.09
N LYS A 86 7.48 -56.45 -8.76
CA LYS A 86 6.99 -55.09 -8.53
C LYS A 86 7.66 -54.42 -7.33
N ASP A 87 7.73 -55.12 -6.20
CA ASP A 87 8.37 -54.58 -5.00
C ASP A 87 9.87 -54.34 -5.22
N ARG A 88 10.55 -55.27 -5.90
CA ARG A 88 11.96 -55.13 -6.30
C ARG A 88 12.16 -53.98 -7.28
N SER A 89 11.24 -53.79 -8.23
CA SER A 89 11.29 -52.67 -9.19
C SER A 89 11.22 -51.32 -8.45
N LEU A 90 10.28 -51.18 -7.52
CA LEU A 90 10.11 -49.94 -6.75
C LEU A 90 11.32 -49.68 -5.85
N ALA A 91 11.83 -50.72 -5.18
CA ALA A 91 13.05 -50.61 -4.37
C ALA A 91 14.26 -50.19 -5.22
N ARG A 92 14.40 -50.77 -6.41
CA ARG A 92 15.49 -50.42 -7.34
C ARG A 92 15.36 -49.01 -7.87
N GLU A 93 14.15 -48.57 -8.21
CA GLU A 93 13.86 -47.20 -8.64
C GLU A 93 14.18 -46.19 -7.55
N LYS A 94 13.80 -46.46 -6.30
CA LYS A 94 14.17 -45.62 -5.16
C LYS A 94 15.69 -45.54 -5.00
N LEU A 95 16.40 -46.66 -5.07
CA LEU A 95 17.86 -46.69 -4.99
C LEU A 95 18.52 -45.86 -6.11
N LEU A 96 17.97 -45.91 -7.33
CA LEU A 96 18.46 -45.10 -8.44
C LEU A 96 18.19 -43.61 -8.22
N TYR A 97 16.98 -43.25 -7.74
CA TYR A 97 16.63 -41.87 -7.42
C TYR A 97 17.51 -41.29 -6.30
N ASP A 98 17.69 -42.05 -5.20
CA ASP A 98 18.59 -41.68 -4.11
C ASP A 98 20.04 -41.53 -4.60
N GLY A 99 20.44 -42.37 -5.57
CA GLY A 99 21.73 -42.24 -6.28
C GLY A 99 21.85 -40.93 -7.04
N VAL A 100 20.84 -40.54 -7.84
CA VAL A 100 20.83 -39.25 -8.55
C VAL A 100 20.91 -38.08 -7.56
N LEU A 101 20.16 -38.13 -6.45
CA LEU A 101 20.25 -37.11 -5.41
C LEU A 101 21.65 -37.06 -4.79
N GLY A 102 22.27 -38.21 -4.54
CA GLY A 102 23.65 -38.32 -4.06
C GLY A 102 24.66 -37.70 -5.02
N ASP A 103 24.53 -37.98 -6.31
CA ASP A 103 25.41 -37.43 -7.35
C ASP A 103 25.25 -35.90 -7.44
N LEU A 104 24.02 -35.39 -7.35
CA LEU A 104 23.72 -33.95 -7.39
C LEU A 104 24.17 -33.19 -6.13
N GLN A 105 24.39 -33.85 -5.00
CA GLN A 105 24.85 -33.18 -3.77
C GLN A 105 26.21 -32.50 -3.95
N GLY A 106 27.11 -33.09 -4.74
CA GLY A 106 28.42 -32.50 -5.04
C GLY A 106 28.31 -31.15 -5.79
N ASP A 107 27.29 -31.02 -6.62
CA ASP A 107 27.04 -29.82 -7.44
C ASP A 107 26.09 -28.82 -6.77
N LEU A 108 25.55 -29.11 -5.58
CA LEU A 108 24.55 -28.27 -4.92
C LEU A 108 24.99 -26.81 -4.78
N ALA A 109 26.25 -26.58 -4.39
CA ALA A 109 26.81 -25.23 -4.26
C ALA A 109 26.87 -24.50 -5.62
N GLN A 110 27.12 -25.22 -6.72
CA GLN A 110 27.09 -24.64 -8.06
C GLN A 110 25.67 -24.35 -8.52
N LEU A 111 24.73 -25.27 -8.28
CA LEU A 111 23.31 -25.08 -8.60
C LEU A 111 22.72 -23.87 -7.85
N GLN A 112 23.05 -23.70 -6.56
CA GLN A 112 22.63 -22.53 -5.79
C GLN A 112 23.20 -21.23 -6.38
N ARG A 113 24.49 -21.20 -6.78
CA ARG A 113 25.07 -20.03 -7.45
C ARG A 113 24.37 -19.71 -8.76
N ILE A 114 24.03 -20.72 -9.56
CA ILE A 114 23.28 -20.53 -10.81
C ILE A 114 21.89 -19.98 -10.50
N ALA A 115 21.16 -20.54 -9.53
CA ALA A 115 19.85 -20.08 -9.14
C ALA A 115 19.86 -18.61 -8.68
N HIS A 116 20.85 -18.22 -7.87
CA HIS A 116 21.03 -16.82 -7.45
C HIS A 116 21.35 -15.90 -8.63
N ALA A 117 22.19 -16.33 -9.57
CA ALA A 117 22.51 -15.54 -10.76
C ALA A 117 21.27 -15.34 -11.66
N VAL A 118 20.48 -16.40 -11.89
CA VAL A 118 19.23 -16.32 -12.65
C VAL A 118 18.23 -15.39 -11.96
N ALA A 119 18.04 -15.53 -10.64
CA ALA A 119 17.15 -14.66 -9.87
C ALA A 119 17.59 -13.19 -9.92
N TYR A 120 18.90 -12.92 -9.89
CA TYR A 120 19.43 -11.56 -10.00
C TYR A 120 19.21 -10.96 -11.40
N VAL A 121 19.41 -11.75 -12.46
CA VAL A 121 19.12 -11.32 -13.84
C VAL A 121 17.63 -11.05 -14.04
N ASP A 122 16.77 -11.91 -13.50
CA ASP A 122 15.30 -11.75 -13.56
C ASP A 122 14.86 -10.44 -12.87
N LEU A 123 15.37 -10.17 -11.67
CA LEU A 123 15.13 -8.91 -10.95
C LEU A 123 15.57 -7.69 -11.76
N LEU A 124 16.80 -7.69 -12.29
CA LEU A 124 17.35 -6.57 -13.06
C LEU A 124 16.58 -6.36 -14.38
N ALA A 125 16.17 -7.45 -15.03
CA ALA A 125 15.34 -7.38 -16.23
C ALA A 125 13.96 -6.78 -15.91
N GLY A 126 13.33 -7.18 -14.82
CA GLY A 126 12.06 -6.61 -14.36
C GLY A 126 12.17 -5.11 -14.03
N PHE A 127 13.26 -4.67 -13.40
CA PHE A 127 13.53 -3.25 -13.18
C PHE A 127 13.71 -2.48 -14.49
N ALA A 128 14.47 -3.03 -15.44
CA ALA A 128 14.70 -2.39 -16.74
C ALA A 128 13.42 -2.28 -17.58
N GLU A 129 12.63 -3.34 -17.64
CA GLU A 129 11.34 -3.37 -18.34
C GLU A 129 10.36 -2.35 -17.72
N THR A 130 10.23 -2.37 -16.39
CA THR A 130 9.37 -1.41 -15.67
C THR A 130 9.80 0.02 -15.94
N ALA A 131 11.11 0.29 -15.90
CA ALA A 131 11.64 1.62 -16.14
C ALA A 131 11.35 2.13 -17.56
N TRP A 132 11.49 1.25 -18.56
CA TRP A 132 11.21 1.56 -19.95
C TRP A 132 9.71 1.83 -20.18
N LEU A 133 8.85 0.92 -19.72
CA LEU A 133 7.40 1.02 -19.93
C LEU A 133 6.79 2.22 -19.20
N ARG A 134 7.30 2.57 -18.03
CA ARG A 134 6.73 3.62 -17.16
C ARG A 134 7.48 4.94 -17.22
N ASN A 135 8.47 5.05 -18.11
CA ASN A 135 9.32 6.23 -18.28
C ASN A 135 9.93 6.69 -16.94
N TYR A 136 10.60 5.78 -16.25
CA TYR A 136 11.33 6.08 -15.02
C TYR A 136 12.74 6.56 -15.35
N CYS A 137 13.27 7.48 -14.54
CA CYS A 137 14.64 7.97 -14.68
C CYS A 137 15.60 7.20 -13.78
N ARG A 138 16.88 7.12 -14.18
CA ARG A 138 17.94 6.61 -13.32
C ARG A 138 18.21 7.65 -12.20
N PRO A 139 18.09 7.29 -10.91
CA PRO A 139 18.42 8.21 -9.83
C PRO A 139 19.94 8.45 -9.76
N LEU A 140 20.32 9.63 -9.27
CA LEU A 140 21.70 9.99 -8.95
C LEU A 140 21.87 10.09 -7.43
N PHE A 141 23.06 9.78 -6.94
CA PHE A 141 23.39 9.91 -5.52
C PHE A 141 24.40 11.04 -5.29
N SER A 142 24.20 11.79 -4.21
CA SER A 142 25.08 12.86 -3.74
C SER A 142 25.68 12.50 -2.39
N SER A 143 26.85 13.03 -2.08
CA SER A 143 27.43 12.99 -0.73
C SER A 143 26.80 14.01 0.22
N GLU A 144 26.18 15.06 -0.33
CA GLU A 144 25.50 16.12 0.41
C GLU A 144 24.09 15.66 0.86
N PRO A 145 23.64 16.00 2.08
CA PRO A 145 22.26 15.78 2.51
C PRO A 145 21.25 16.47 1.59
N GLY A 146 20.19 15.76 1.21
CA GLY A 146 19.10 16.35 0.43
C GLY A 146 18.32 15.32 -0.37
N LEU A 147 17.20 15.75 -0.92
CA LEU A 147 16.34 14.98 -1.78
C LEU A 147 15.73 15.93 -2.81
N LEU A 148 16.15 15.78 -4.07
CA LEU A 148 15.60 16.49 -5.20
C LEU A 148 14.86 15.50 -6.10
N ILE A 149 13.57 15.75 -6.33
CA ILE A 149 12.72 14.97 -7.23
C ILE A 149 12.04 15.98 -8.15
N GLU A 150 12.30 15.89 -9.45
CA GLU A 150 11.61 16.69 -10.48
C GLU A 150 10.54 15.82 -11.14
N ALA A 151 9.33 16.36 -11.27
CA ALA A 151 8.16 15.65 -11.82
C ALA A 151 7.96 14.23 -11.23
N GLY A 152 8.03 14.12 -9.90
CA GLY A 152 7.83 12.87 -9.16
C GLY A 152 6.37 12.41 -9.20
N ARG A 153 6.18 11.10 -9.40
CA ARG A 153 4.87 10.43 -9.49
C ARG A 153 4.79 9.28 -8.49
N HIS A 154 3.59 8.96 -8.05
CA HIS A 154 3.37 7.82 -7.18
C HIS A 154 3.30 6.52 -8.00
N PRO A 155 4.22 5.55 -7.83
CA PRO A 155 4.39 4.41 -8.75
C PRO A 155 3.21 3.43 -8.81
N VAL A 156 2.36 3.44 -7.78
CA VAL A 156 1.13 2.62 -7.70
C VAL A 156 -0.12 3.40 -8.10
N VAL A 157 -0.32 4.61 -7.54
CA VAL A 157 -1.52 5.42 -7.80
C VAL A 157 -1.58 5.86 -9.26
N GLU A 158 -0.44 6.11 -9.93
CA GLU A 158 -0.42 6.51 -11.33
C GLU A 158 -1.09 5.48 -12.27
N GLU A 159 -1.10 4.20 -11.90
CA GLU A 159 -1.72 3.12 -12.68
C GLU A 159 -3.19 2.88 -12.35
N GLN A 160 -3.66 3.38 -11.20
CA GLN A 160 -5.00 3.14 -10.69
C GLN A 160 -5.98 4.27 -11.03
N LEU A 161 -5.52 5.30 -11.75
CA LEU A 161 -6.36 6.43 -12.09
C LEU A 161 -7.46 6.01 -13.09
N PRO A 162 -8.74 6.26 -12.76
CA PRO A 162 -9.85 5.87 -13.62
C PRO A 162 -9.90 6.72 -14.90
N GLY A 163 -10.41 6.11 -15.98
CA GLY A 163 -10.80 6.85 -17.19
C GLY A 163 -9.65 7.43 -18.02
N GLY A 164 -8.41 6.95 -17.85
CA GLY A 164 -7.25 7.46 -18.59
C GLY A 164 -6.75 8.81 -18.09
N ALA A 165 -7.13 9.22 -16.89
CA ALA A 165 -6.59 10.42 -16.25
C ALA A 165 -5.08 10.26 -15.99
N SER A 166 -4.32 11.32 -16.25
CA SER A 166 -2.88 11.36 -16.00
C SER A 166 -2.61 11.78 -14.55
N PHE A 167 -1.61 11.16 -13.91
CA PHE A 167 -1.16 11.55 -12.58
C PHE A 167 -0.43 12.89 -12.65
N ILE A 168 -0.80 13.82 -11.76
CA ILE A 168 -0.14 15.13 -11.67
C ILE A 168 1.19 14.96 -10.96
N ALA A 169 2.27 15.12 -11.73
CA ALA A 169 3.63 15.01 -11.23
C ALA A 169 4.00 16.24 -10.37
N ASN A 170 4.75 16.03 -9.30
CA ASN A 170 5.10 17.08 -8.33
C ASN A 170 6.60 17.11 -8.05
N GLU A 171 7.13 18.31 -7.81
CA GLU A 171 8.50 18.48 -7.38
C GLU A 171 8.64 18.29 -5.87
N THR A 172 9.74 17.71 -5.43
CA THR A 172 10.13 17.66 -4.02
C THR A 172 11.56 18.17 -3.90
N ARG A 173 11.78 19.20 -3.08
CA ARG A 173 13.13 19.67 -2.72
C ARG A 173 13.28 19.74 -1.21
N LEU A 174 14.10 18.85 -0.69
CA LEU A 174 14.63 18.91 0.67
C LEU A 174 16.15 19.06 0.58
N ALA A 175 16.73 19.94 1.40
CA ALA A 175 18.15 20.25 1.42
C ALA A 175 18.55 20.70 2.84
N ASP A 176 19.83 20.97 3.08
CA ASP A 176 20.28 21.45 4.40
C ASP A 176 19.63 22.80 4.76
N GLU A 177 19.43 23.69 3.78
CA GLU A 177 18.72 24.96 3.92
C GLU A 177 17.19 24.85 3.87
N ARG A 178 16.65 23.65 3.61
CA ARG A 178 15.22 23.39 3.43
C ARG A 178 14.89 21.98 3.92
N ARG A 179 15.02 21.77 5.22
CA ARG A 179 14.91 20.44 5.84
C ARG A 179 13.48 20.00 6.11
N LEU A 180 12.53 20.93 6.24
CA LEU A 180 11.14 20.60 6.51
C LEU A 180 10.19 21.26 5.51
N LEU A 181 9.33 20.48 4.88
CA LEU A 181 8.17 20.99 4.15
C LEU A 181 6.93 20.86 5.01
N LEU A 182 6.34 22.00 5.40
CA LEU A 182 5.05 22.02 6.06
C LEU A 182 3.96 22.04 4.99
N ILE A 183 3.26 20.93 4.85
CA ILE A 183 2.29 20.70 3.77
C ILE A 183 0.89 20.98 4.28
N THR A 184 0.24 21.98 3.69
CA THR A 184 -1.17 22.34 3.99
C THR A 184 -2.07 22.05 2.79
N GLY A 185 -3.39 22.11 3.01
CA GLY A 185 -4.38 21.89 1.97
C GLY A 185 -5.48 20.90 2.37
N PRO A 186 -6.52 20.75 1.55
CA PRO A 186 -7.69 19.93 1.86
C PRO A 186 -7.34 18.44 2.00
N ASN A 187 -8.12 17.68 2.77
CA ASN A 187 -7.85 16.25 3.04
C ASN A 187 -7.81 15.39 1.76
N MET A 188 -8.57 15.76 0.74
CA MET A 188 -8.58 15.10 -0.58
C MET A 188 -7.63 15.77 -1.60
N GLY A 189 -6.84 16.76 -1.18
CA GLY A 189 -5.93 17.49 -2.06
C GLY A 189 -4.69 16.71 -2.47
N GLY A 190 -4.38 15.58 -1.82
CA GLY A 190 -3.25 14.71 -2.16
C GLY A 190 -2.03 14.79 -1.24
N LYS A 191 -2.12 15.43 -0.06
CA LYS A 191 -1.02 15.56 0.90
C LYS A 191 -0.32 14.23 1.21
N SER A 192 -1.08 13.22 1.63
CA SER A 192 -0.54 11.90 1.96
C SER A 192 0.05 11.18 0.74
N THR A 193 -0.54 11.37 -0.45
CA THR A 193 -0.02 10.80 -1.70
C THR A 193 1.33 11.41 -2.06
N TYR A 194 1.47 12.74 -1.92
CA TYR A 194 2.73 13.46 -2.14
C TYR A 194 3.84 13.02 -1.18
N MET A 195 3.50 12.82 0.09
CA MET A 195 4.47 12.29 1.06
C MET A 195 4.88 10.85 0.71
N ARG A 196 3.92 9.97 0.49
CA ARG A 196 4.17 8.55 0.18
C ARG A 196 4.97 8.39 -1.11
N GLN A 197 4.69 9.16 -2.16
CA GLN A 197 5.47 9.07 -3.40
C GLN A 197 6.93 9.44 -3.17
N THR A 198 7.21 10.44 -2.33
CA THR A 198 8.58 10.86 -2.02
C THR A 198 9.35 9.73 -1.34
N ALA A 199 8.73 9.08 -0.34
CA ALA A 199 9.32 7.93 0.34
C ALA A 199 9.51 6.72 -0.60
N LEU A 200 8.53 6.44 -1.48
CA LEU A 200 8.62 5.33 -2.43
C LEU A 200 9.71 5.57 -3.47
N ILE A 201 9.90 6.81 -3.95
CA ILE A 201 10.99 7.18 -4.85
C ILE A 201 12.35 6.97 -4.15
N ALA A 202 12.46 7.41 -2.90
CA ALA A 202 13.67 7.18 -2.11
C ALA A 202 13.97 5.68 -1.93
N LEU A 203 12.97 4.89 -1.57
CA LEU A 203 13.10 3.44 -1.41
C LEU A 203 13.49 2.76 -2.73
N LEU A 204 12.83 3.08 -3.84
CA LEU A 204 13.12 2.53 -5.17
C LEU A 204 14.57 2.81 -5.60
N ALA A 205 15.06 4.03 -5.34
CA ALA A 205 16.45 4.37 -5.62
C ALA A 205 17.42 3.50 -4.80
N HIS A 206 17.16 3.32 -3.50
CA HIS A 206 18.04 2.55 -2.61
C HIS A 206 17.98 1.02 -2.82
N VAL A 207 16.92 0.48 -3.42
CA VAL A 207 16.90 -0.93 -3.88
C VAL A 207 17.58 -1.14 -5.24
N GLY A 208 18.09 -0.07 -5.87
CA GLY A 208 18.81 -0.12 -7.14
C GLY A 208 17.92 -0.07 -8.38
N SER A 209 16.65 0.34 -8.24
CA SER A 209 15.73 0.53 -9.36
C SER A 209 15.81 1.94 -9.96
N TYR A 210 15.21 2.11 -11.13
CA TYR A 210 14.87 3.42 -11.67
C TYR A 210 13.64 3.96 -10.93
N VAL A 211 13.40 5.26 -10.98
CA VAL A 211 12.36 5.92 -10.17
C VAL A 211 11.36 6.72 -11.01
N PRO A 212 10.09 6.83 -10.55
CA PRO A 212 9.00 7.54 -11.24
C PRO A 212 9.15 9.07 -11.19
N ALA A 213 10.18 9.61 -11.82
CA ALA A 213 10.48 11.04 -11.90
C ALA A 213 11.09 11.39 -13.27
N SER A 214 11.18 12.68 -13.62
CA SER A 214 12.01 13.11 -14.75
C SER A 214 13.49 13.16 -14.35
N ARG A 215 13.75 13.51 -13.09
CA ARG A 215 15.08 13.52 -12.47
C ARG A 215 14.96 13.29 -10.97
N ALA A 216 15.88 12.53 -10.40
CA ALA A 216 16.00 12.36 -8.96
C ALA A 216 17.47 12.40 -8.52
N VAL A 217 17.77 13.18 -7.48
CA VAL A 217 19.07 13.25 -6.83
C VAL A 217 18.88 13.06 -5.33
N LEU A 218 19.52 12.05 -4.76
CA LEU A 218 19.35 11.66 -3.37
C LEU A 218 20.68 11.77 -2.63
N GLY A 219 20.68 12.47 -1.51
CA GLY A 219 21.76 12.45 -0.54
C GLY A 219 21.79 11.14 0.26
N PRO A 220 22.69 11.04 1.25
CA PRO A 220 22.74 9.87 2.13
C PRO A 220 21.48 9.80 3.02
N LEU A 221 20.74 8.71 2.91
CA LEU A 221 19.60 8.37 3.78
C LEU A 221 19.92 7.12 4.61
N ASP A 222 19.59 7.13 5.90
CA ASP A 222 19.76 5.98 6.78
C ASP A 222 18.45 5.24 7.06
N GLN A 223 17.36 5.98 7.28
CA GLN A 223 16.06 5.43 7.65
C GLN A 223 14.92 6.26 7.07
N ILE A 224 13.79 5.60 6.79
CA ILE A 224 12.53 6.26 6.45
C ILE A 224 11.56 6.00 7.60
N PHE A 225 11.11 7.07 8.23
CA PHE A 225 10.10 7.04 9.30
C PHE A 225 8.77 7.54 8.76
N THR A 226 7.69 6.87 9.17
CA THR A 226 6.34 7.28 8.77
C THR A 226 5.42 7.26 9.96
N ARG A 227 4.82 8.42 10.24
CA ARG A 227 3.58 8.52 11.00
C ARG A 227 2.47 8.92 10.04
N ILE A 228 1.93 7.94 9.33
CA ILE A 228 0.77 8.12 8.46
C ILE A 228 -0.35 7.29 9.08
N GLY A 229 -1.50 7.91 9.36
CA GLY A 229 -2.58 7.29 10.14
C GLY A 229 -2.87 5.84 9.75
N ALA A 230 -2.87 4.95 10.74
CA ALA A 230 -3.27 3.55 10.58
C ALA A 230 -4.80 3.43 10.52
N ALA A 231 -5.30 2.43 9.79
CA ALA A 231 -6.64 1.91 10.06
C ALA A 231 -6.65 1.27 11.46
N ASP A 232 -7.73 1.47 12.20
CA ASP A 232 -7.87 1.13 13.63
C ASP A 232 -7.25 -0.24 14.00
N ASP A 233 -6.34 -0.25 14.98
CA ASP A 233 -5.99 -1.46 15.72
C ASP A 233 -6.86 -1.54 16.98
N LEU A 234 -8.13 -1.88 16.78
CA LEU A 234 -9.09 -2.19 17.85
C LEU A 234 -8.70 -3.44 18.66
N ALA A 235 -7.72 -4.24 18.19
CA ALA A 235 -7.34 -5.50 18.82
C ALA A 235 -6.32 -5.31 19.97
N ALA A 236 -5.52 -4.25 19.94
CA ALA A 236 -4.46 -3.99 20.94
C ALA A 236 -4.93 -3.27 22.23
N GLY A 237 -6.16 -2.76 22.29
CA GLY A 237 -6.71 -2.10 23.48
C GLY A 237 -6.08 -0.75 23.85
N HIS A 238 -5.24 -0.18 22.98
CA HIS A 238 -4.68 1.16 23.12
C HIS A 238 -5.58 2.20 22.43
N SER A 239 -5.68 3.41 23.00
CA SER A 239 -6.36 4.51 22.31
C SER A 239 -5.58 4.89 21.04
N THR A 240 -6.29 5.26 19.98
CA THR A 240 -5.70 5.70 18.71
C THR A 240 -4.68 6.82 18.91
N PHE A 241 -4.97 7.73 19.86
CA PHE A 241 -4.05 8.80 20.25
C PHE A 241 -2.78 8.30 20.96
N MET A 242 -2.86 7.26 21.82
CA MET A 242 -1.67 6.71 22.47
C MET A 242 -0.73 6.03 21.48
N VAL A 243 -1.29 5.31 20.50
CA VAL A 243 -0.52 4.71 19.40
C VAL A 243 0.18 5.80 18.60
N GLU A 244 -0.56 6.86 18.24
CA GLU A 244 -0.02 8.04 17.57
C GLU A 244 1.15 8.69 18.31
N MET A 245 1.03 8.86 19.64
CA MET A 245 2.08 9.44 20.48
C MET A 245 3.28 8.52 20.62
N THR A 246 3.06 7.21 20.70
CA THR A 246 4.16 6.22 20.81
C THR A 246 4.96 6.15 19.51
N GLU A 247 4.28 6.16 18.37
CA GLU A 247 4.92 6.23 17.05
C GLU A 247 5.69 7.54 16.88
N SER A 248 5.09 8.68 17.26
CA SER A 248 5.78 9.98 17.21
C SER A 248 7.01 9.99 18.12
N ALA A 249 6.92 9.43 19.33
CA ALA A 249 8.05 9.32 20.24
C ALA A 249 9.18 8.45 19.66
N ALA A 250 8.85 7.32 19.04
CA ALA A 250 9.84 6.46 18.39
C ALA A 250 10.59 7.19 17.27
N ILE A 251 9.88 8.00 16.47
CA ILE A 251 10.49 8.83 15.43
C ILE A 251 11.46 9.83 16.06
N LEU A 252 11.02 10.61 17.06
CA LEU A 252 11.83 11.64 17.69
C LEU A 252 13.09 11.08 18.38
N HIS A 253 12.99 9.88 18.97
CA HIS A 253 14.12 9.24 19.63
C HIS A 253 15.18 8.66 18.69
N HIS A 254 14.81 8.30 17.46
CA HIS A 254 15.66 7.52 16.56
C HIS A 254 16.02 8.20 15.24
N ALA A 255 15.24 9.20 14.80
CA ALA A 255 15.54 9.92 13.57
C ALA A 255 16.87 10.68 13.69
N SER A 256 17.74 10.50 12.71
CA SER A 256 19.00 11.21 12.58
C SER A 256 18.89 12.34 11.53
N GLU A 257 19.93 13.15 11.38
CA GLU A 257 20.00 14.20 10.35
C GLU A 257 19.92 13.67 8.91
N ARG A 258 20.11 12.36 8.73
CA ARG A 258 20.04 11.62 7.45
C ARG A 258 18.73 10.88 7.26
N SER A 259 17.81 10.95 8.23
CA SER A 259 16.54 10.25 8.11
C SER A 259 15.54 11.06 7.28
N LEU A 260 14.69 10.35 6.54
CA LEU A 260 13.51 10.91 5.88
C LEU A 260 12.29 10.63 6.76
N VAL A 261 11.62 11.67 7.25
CA VAL A 261 10.49 11.57 8.17
C VAL A 261 9.23 12.09 7.50
N LEU A 262 8.15 11.30 7.55
CA LEU A 262 6.82 11.67 7.07
C LEU A 262 5.87 11.75 8.26
N MET A 263 5.35 12.93 8.55
CA MET A 263 4.37 13.18 9.61
C MET A 263 3.04 13.60 8.98
N ASP A 264 1.98 12.81 9.18
CA ASP A 264 0.66 13.08 8.61
C ASP A 264 -0.35 13.41 9.71
N GLU A 265 -0.67 14.69 9.82
CA GLU A 265 -1.79 15.23 10.58
C GLU A 265 -1.80 14.77 12.06
N VAL A 266 -0.62 14.90 12.69
CA VAL A 266 -0.37 14.61 14.11
C VAL A 266 -1.11 15.60 15.02
N GLY A 267 -1.56 15.10 16.17
CA GLY A 267 -2.29 15.83 17.20
C GLY A 267 -3.81 15.83 17.01
N ARG A 268 -4.39 14.99 16.14
CA ARG A 268 -5.85 15.02 15.89
C ARG A 268 -6.70 14.26 16.90
N GLY A 269 -6.14 13.27 17.58
CA GLY A 269 -6.89 12.42 18.51
C GLY A 269 -7.19 13.04 19.88
N THR A 270 -6.94 14.34 20.07
CA THR A 270 -7.06 15.04 21.37
C THR A 270 -7.73 16.41 21.22
N SER A 271 -7.79 17.21 22.29
CA SER A 271 -8.31 18.57 22.24
C SER A 271 -7.53 19.41 21.21
N THR A 272 -8.20 20.31 20.49
CA THR A 272 -7.60 21.08 19.39
C THR A 272 -6.33 21.83 19.84
N PHE A 273 -6.37 22.45 21.02
CA PHE A 273 -5.24 23.20 21.55
C PHE A 273 -4.09 22.30 22.01
N ASP A 274 -4.39 21.19 22.69
CA ASP A 274 -3.33 20.23 23.08
C ASP A 274 -2.69 19.60 21.84
N GLY A 275 -3.51 19.24 20.86
CA GLY A 275 -3.08 18.67 19.59
C GLY A 275 -2.17 19.60 18.79
N MET A 276 -2.58 20.87 18.65
CA MET A 276 -1.78 21.90 17.99
C MET A 276 -0.48 22.17 18.75
N ALA A 277 -0.52 22.28 20.09
CA ALA A 277 0.67 22.50 20.90
C ALA A 277 1.69 21.35 20.77
N LEU A 278 1.21 20.10 20.76
CA LEU A 278 2.05 18.93 20.52
C LEU A 278 2.63 18.95 19.10
N ALA A 279 1.81 19.19 18.08
CA ALA A 279 2.28 19.26 16.69
C ALA A 279 3.37 20.32 16.51
N PHE A 280 3.19 21.50 17.14
CA PHE A 280 4.17 22.58 17.16
C PHE A 280 5.49 22.14 17.83
N ALA A 281 5.40 21.55 19.02
CA ALA A 281 6.58 21.08 19.76
C ALA A 281 7.34 19.97 19.01
N ILE A 282 6.61 19.04 18.38
CA ILE A 282 7.17 17.96 17.57
C ILE A 282 7.87 18.54 16.33
N CYS A 283 7.23 19.44 15.60
CA CYS A 283 7.80 20.10 14.42
C CYS A 283 9.11 20.82 14.78
N ARG A 284 9.12 21.58 15.87
CA ARG A 284 10.34 22.25 16.39
C ARG A 284 11.43 21.25 16.76
N HIS A 285 11.08 20.14 17.41
CA HIS A 285 12.07 19.13 17.78
C HIS A 285 12.73 18.48 16.55
N LEU A 286 11.95 18.19 15.51
CA LEU A 286 12.46 17.66 14.24
C LEU A 286 13.42 18.64 13.55
N LEU A 287 13.14 19.95 13.62
CA LEU A 287 13.99 21.01 13.08
C LEU A 287 15.26 21.28 13.91
N GLU A 288 15.14 21.36 15.23
CA GLU A 288 16.23 21.79 16.11
C GLU A 288 17.14 20.65 16.57
N LYS A 289 16.58 19.45 16.81
CA LYS A 289 17.28 18.34 17.46
C LYS A 289 17.61 17.22 16.48
N ASN A 290 16.62 16.67 15.80
CA ASN A 290 16.88 15.60 14.82
C ASN A 290 17.52 16.16 13.55
N ARG A 291 17.16 17.39 13.15
CA ARG A 291 17.54 18.02 11.88
C ARG A 291 17.34 17.11 10.67
N CYS A 292 16.34 16.22 10.72
CA CYS A 292 16.06 15.24 9.66
C CYS A 292 15.33 15.87 8.47
N LEU A 293 15.36 15.20 7.31
CA LEU A 293 14.59 15.62 6.15
C LEU A 293 13.12 15.26 6.39
N THR A 294 12.23 16.25 6.45
CA THR A 294 10.87 16.07 6.96
C THR A 294 9.81 16.56 5.98
N LEU A 295 8.80 15.73 5.74
CA LEU A 295 7.53 16.14 5.17
C LEU A 295 6.47 16.11 6.27
N PHE A 296 5.91 17.27 6.59
CA PHE A 296 4.96 17.41 7.69
C PHE A 296 3.62 17.92 7.15
N ALA A 297 2.67 17.01 6.90
CA ALA A 297 1.32 17.39 6.54
C ALA A 297 0.51 17.75 7.78
N THR A 298 -0.21 18.88 7.71
CA THR A 298 -1.03 19.35 8.83
C THR A 298 -2.34 19.97 8.35
N HIS A 299 -3.31 19.99 9.27
CA HIS A 299 -4.55 20.75 9.15
C HIS A 299 -4.56 22.00 10.06
N TYR A 300 -3.55 22.13 10.94
CA TYR A 300 -3.33 23.31 11.77
C TYR A 300 -2.63 24.38 10.95
N PHE A 301 -3.38 25.39 10.53
CA PHE A 301 -2.87 26.50 9.72
C PHE A 301 -1.87 27.36 10.50
N GLU A 302 -2.01 27.42 11.81
CA GLU A 302 -1.20 28.17 12.76
C GLU A 302 0.28 27.75 12.71
N LEU A 303 0.56 26.48 12.36
CA LEU A 303 1.93 25.99 12.20
C LEU A 303 2.67 26.66 11.03
N THR A 304 1.96 27.24 10.06
CA THR A 304 2.59 27.93 8.91
C THR A 304 3.43 29.13 9.34
N LEU A 305 3.13 29.72 10.49
CA LEU A 305 3.88 30.83 11.06
C LEU A 305 5.29 30.41 11.52
N LEU A 306 5.54 29.12 11.74
CA LEU A 306 6.87 28.61 12.07
C LEU A 306 7.90 28.91 10.97
N ALA A 307 7.48 29.10 9.71
CA ALA A 307 8.38 29.50 8.62
C ALA A 307 9.03 30.86 8.85
N ASN A 308 8.43 31.72 9.68
CA ASN A 308 9.01 33.01 10.06
C ASN A 308 10.10 32.86 11.14
N GLU A 309 10.08 31.76 11.89
CA GLU A 309 11.06 31.46 12.96
C GLU A 309 12.21 30.57 12.46
N TYR A 310 11.96 29.67 11.50
CA TYR A 310 12.92 28.70 11.00
C TYR A 310 13.13 28.83 9.49
N ALA A 311 14.33 29.22 9.09
CA ALA A 311 14.69 29.35 7.68
C ALA A 311 14.67 28.01 6.93
N GLU A 312 14.93 26.90 7.64
CA GLU A 312 14.91 25.55 7.06
C GLU A 312 13.50 24.98 6.86
N LEU A 313 12.45 25.66 7.35
CA LEU A 313 11.05 25.28 7.15
C LEU A 313 10.47 26.07 5.97
N ALA A 314 9.93 25.35 4.98
CA ALA A 314 9.19 25.94 3.88
C ALA A 314 7.72 25.50 3.92
N ASN A 315 6.80 26.45 3.80
CA ASN A 315 5.39 26.15 3.60
C ASN A 315 5.16 25.75 2.15
N VAL A 316 4.42 24.66 1.96
CA VAL A 316 3.88 24.25 0.66
C VAL A 316 2.41 23.87 0.84
N HIS A 317 1.65 23.88 -0.25
CA HIS A 317 0.25 23.48 -0.19
C HIS A 317 -0.20 22.75 -1.45
N LEU A 318 -1.28 21.98 -1.31
CA LEU A 318 -2.00 21.45 -2.46
C LEU A 318 -3.28 22.26 -2.65
N ASP A 319 -3.42 22.86 -3.84
CA ASP A 319 -4.52 23.77 -4.13
C ASP A 319 -5.77 23.05 -4.66
N ALA A 320 -6.91 23.73 -4.51
CA ALA A 320 -8.19 23.29 -5.00
C ALA A 320 -8.97 24.49 -5.57
N VAL A 321 -9.45 24.35 -6.80
CA VAL A 321 -10.16 25.43 -7.50
C VAL A 321 -11.66 25.22 -7.38
N GLU A 322 -12.38 26.29 -7.01
CA GLU A 322 -13.83 26.32 -7.07
C GLU A 322 -14.30 26.57 -8.51
N HIS A 323 -15.12 25.66 -9.04
CA HIS A 323 -15.79 25.83 -10.32
C HIS A 323 -17.31 25.69 -10.12
N GLY A 324 -17.98 26.83 -9.93
CA GLY A 324 -19.40 26.88 -9.60
C GLY A 324 -19.69 26.30 -8.23
N GLU A 325 -20.48 25.22 -8.16
CA GLU A 325 -20.79 24.50 -6.91
C GLU A 325 -19.85 23.30 -6.64
N ARG A 326 -18.82 23.09 -7.47
CA ARG A 326 -17.91 21.95 -7.36
C ARG A 326 -16.48 22.42 -7.05
N ILE A 327 -15.76 21.66 -6.23
CA ILE A 327 -14.31 21.84 -6.04
C ILE A 327 -13.59 20.84 -6.94
N VAL A 328 -12.58 21.32 -7.64
CA VAL A 328 -11.64 20.50 -8.40
C VAL A 328 -10.30 20.54 -7.67
N PHE A 329 -9.84 19.39 -7.20
CA PHE A 329 -8.51 19.27 -6.61
C PHE A 329 -7.46 19.24 -7.74
N LEU A 330 -6.51 20.18 -7.69
CA LEU A 330 -5.46 20.27 -8.72
C LEU A 330 -4.39 19.20 -8.53
N HIS A 331 -4.21 18.70 -7.31
CA HIS A 331 -3.17 17.74 -6.92
C HIS A 331 -1.72 18.21 -7.22
N ALA A 332 -1.55 19.50 -7.54
CA ALA A 332 -0.27 20.16 -7.71
C ALA A 332 0.18 20.76 -6.37
N VAL A 333 1.46 20.58 -6.05
CA VAL A 333 2.12 21.17 -4.88
C VAL A 333 2.67 22.53 -5.30
N GLU A 334 2.24 23.57 -4.59
CA GLU A 334 2.64 24.96 -4.81
C GLU A 334 3.36 25.51 -3.57
N GLU A 335 4.23 26.50 -3.78
CA GLU A 335 4.95 27.17 -2.71
C GLU A 335 4.02 28.06 -1.87
N GLY A 336 4.38 28.22 -0.60
CA GLY A 336 3.64 29.04 0.36
C GLY A 336 2.50 28.29 1.06
N PRO A 337 1.90 28.91 2.09
CA PRO A 337 0.78 28.34 2.82
C PRO A 337 -0.52 28.42 2.00
N ALA A 338 -1.48 27.51 2.25
CA ALA A 338 -2.80 27.59 1.63
C ALA A 338 -3.55 28.86 2.07
N ASN A 339 -4.27 29.52 1.17
CA ASN A 339 -4.98 30.76 1.51
C ASN A 339 -6.27 30.56 2.33
N GLN A 340 -6.89 29.37 2.28
CA GLN A 340 -8.20 29.09 2.89
C GLN A 340 -8.38 27.61 3.25
N SER A 341 -9.28 27.33 4.21
CA SER A 341 -9.76 25.98 4.52
C SER A 341 -11.05 25.66 3.75
N TYR A 342 -11.06 24.53 3.03
CA TYR A 342 -12.18 24.12 2.17
C TYR A 342 -13.17 23.16 2.84
N GLY A 343 -13.14 23.03 4.17
CA GLY A 343 -13.92 22.01 4.90
C GLY A 343 -15.44 22.08 4.67
N ILE A 344 -16.00 23.30 4.64
CA ILE A 344 -17.44 23.51 4.42
C ILE A 344 -17.83 23.17 2.98
N GLN A 345 -16.95 23.44 2.02
CA GLN A 345 -17.17 23.16 0.61
C GLN A 345 -17.05 21.65 0.31
N VAL A 346 -16.13 20.94 0.96
CA VAL A 346 -16.04 19.46 0.89
C VAL A 346 -17.31 18.83 1.46
N ALA A 347 -17.86 19.38 2.56
CA ALA A 347 -19.16 18.98 3.08
C ALA A 347 -20.31 19.17 2.07
N ALA A 348 -20.31 20.27 1.31
CA ALA A 348 -21.29 20.48 0.26
C ALA A 348 -21.18 19.43 -0.87
N LEU A 349 -19.95 19.09 -1.29
CA LEU A 349 -19.67 18.03 -2.25
C LEU A 349 -20.11 16.64 -1.78
N ALA A 350 -20.01 16.38 -0.48
CA ALA A 350 -20.48 15.15 0.14
C ALA A 350 -22.02 15.04 0.19
N GLY A 351 -22.75 16.06 -0.27
CA GLY A 351 -24.21 16.08 -0.32
C GLY A 351 -24.88 16.56 0.97
N ILE A 352 -24.16 17.25 1.86
CA ILE A 352 -24.78 17.85 3.05
C ILE A 352 -25.82 18.90 2.62
N PRO A 353 -27.03 18.92 3.23
CA PRO A 353 -28.09 19.84 2.83
C PRO A 353 -27.66 21.30 2.80
N ALA A 354 -28.07 22.02 1.76
CA ALA A 354 -27.67 23.42 1.55
C ALA A 354 -28.04 24.34 2.72
N SER A 355 -29.10 24.03 3.49
CA SER A 355 -29.45 24.76 4.71
C SER A 355 -28.37 24.65 5.79
N VAL A 356 -27.78 23.46 5.97
CA VAL A 356 -26.70 23.18 6.92
C VAL A 356 -25.41 23.86 6.45
N VAL A 357 -25.07 23.75 5.17
CA VAL A 357 -23.90 24.44 4.59
C VAL A 357 -24.00 25.95 4.79
N ARG A 358 -25.18 26.56 4.53
CA ARG A 358 -25.41 27.99 4.78
C ARG A 358 -25.29 28.36 6.26
N ALA A 359 -25.77 27.52 7.16
CA ALA A 359 -25.62 27.74 8.60
C ALA A 359 -24.15 27.68 9.03
N ALA A 360 -23.40 26.67 8.57
CA ALA A 360 -21.97 26.53 8.83
C ALA A 360 -21.16 27.73 8.32
N ARG A 361 -21.44 28.23 7.10
CA ARG A 361 -20.79 29.45 6.56
C ARG A 361 -21.06 30.69 7.40
N ARG A 362 -22.27 30.82 7.97
CA ARG A 362 -22.60 31.92 8.87
C ARG A 362 -21.79 31.83 10.16
N GLN A 363 -21.74 30.64 10.76
CA GLN A 363 -21.00 30.38 11.98
C GLN A 363 -19.50 30.63 11.82
N LEU A 364 -18.91 30.20 10.69
CA LEU A 364 -17.51 30.44 10.39
C LEU A 364 -17.18 31.94 10.36
N ARG A 365 -18.01 32.74 9.68
CA ARG A 365 -17.85 34.21 9.65
C ARG A 365 -17.96 34.83 11.03
N GLU A 366 -18.84 34.32 11.90
CA GLU A 366 -18.93 34.79 13.28
C GLU A 366 -17.67 34.47 14.09
N PHE A 367 -17.05 33.29 13.88
CA PHE A 367 -15.79 32.93 14.53
C PHE A 367 -14.62 33.79 14.02
N GLU A 368 -14.52 34.03 12.71
CA GLU A 368 -13.51 34.90 12.10
C GLU A 368 -13.65 36.36 12.58
N GLN A 369 -14.88 36.86 12.72
CA GLN A 369 -15.16 38.20 13.25
C GLN A 369 -14.83 38.32 14.74
N ARG A 370 -15.09 37.28 15.55
CA ARG A 370 -14.73 37.29 16.97
C ARG A 370 -13.21 37.24 17.17
N ALA A 371 -12.50 36.48 16.35
CA ALA A 371 -11.04 36.44 16.35
C ALA A 371 -10.41 37.81 16.03
N SER A 372 -11.08 38.65 15.24
CA SER A 372 -10.56 39.97 14.84
C SER A 372 -10.91 41.13 15.79
N ILE A 373 -11.88 40.98 16.70
CA ILE A 373 -12.38 42.08 17.54
C ILE A 373 -11.78 42.12 18.96
N ASN A 374 -11.18 41.04 19.46
CA ASN A 374 -10.76 40.95 20.87
C ASN A 374 -9.28 40.54 21.07
N PRO A 375 -8.32 41.49 21.12
CA PRO A 375 -6.89 41.18 21.26
C PRO A 375 -6.42 40.87 22.68
N GLN A 376 -7.28 41.01 23.70
CA GLN A 376 -6.87 40.98 25.12
C GLN A 376 -7.18 39.67 25.87
N GLN A 377 -7.76 38.68 25.20
CA GLN A 377 -7.53 37.28 25.57
C GLN A 377 -6.41 36.80 24.66
N PRO A 378 -5.38 36.09 25.16
CA PRO A 378 -4.40 35.43 24.28
C PRO A 378 -5.09 34.23 23.63
N ASP A 379 -6.08 34.53 22.79
CA ASP A 379 -6.67 33.62 21.84
C ASP A 379 -5.72 33.70 20.63
N LEU A 380 -4.94 32.64 20.44
CA LEU A 380 -3.96 32.51 19.35
C LEU A 380 -4.58 32.72 17.94
N PHE A 381 -5.91 32.81 17.84
CA PHE A 381 -6.65 33.20 16.65
C PHE A 381 -6.53 34.70 16.28
N ALA A 382 -6.27 35.60 17.22
CA ALA A 382 -6.29 37.05 16.94
C ALA A 382 -4.97 37.58 16.37
N THR A 383 -3.83 37.00 16.74
CA THR A 383 -2.50 37.49 16.33
C THR A 383 -2.11 37.04 14.92
N ALA A 384 -2.67 35.92 14.43
CA ALA A 384 -2.37 35.39 13.10
C ALA A 384 -3.09 36.14 11.96
N LEU A 385 -4.30 36.65 12.21
CA LEU A 385 -5.05 37.46 11.23
C LEU A 385 -4.59 38.92 11.19
N ALA A 386 -4.11 39.47 12.30
CA ALA A 386 -3.58 40.84 12.34
C ALA A 386 -2.30 40.96 11.48
N ASN A 387 -1.38 40.01 11.59
CA ASN A 387 -0.06 40.13 10.95
C ASN A 387 -0.05 39.72 9.46
N ALA A 388 -1.05 38.98 8.97
CA ALA A 388 -1.24 38.74 7.54
C ALA A 388 -1.95 39.90 6.82
N ALA A 389 -2.63 40.78 7.57
CA ALA A 389 -3.25 41.99 7.06
C ALA A 389 -2.30 43.22 7.07
N GLU A 390 -1.18 43.17 7.79
CA GLU A 390 -0.21 44.27 7.92
C GLU A 390 0.69 44.50 6.69
N ALA A 391 0.41 43.85 5.56
CA ALA A 391 0.99 44.22 4.26
C ALA A 391 0.15 45.28 3.50
N ASN A 392 -1.00 45.70 4.03
CA ASN A 392 -1.74 46.85 3.52
C ASN A 392 -1.96 47.84 4.67
N GLU A 393 -1.29 49.00 4.60
CA GLU A 393 -1.72 50.16 5.38
C GLU A 393 -3.24 50.34 5.17
N PRO A 394 -4.04 50.53 6.23
CA PRO A 394 -5.44 50.81 6.05
C PRO A 394 -5.53 52.16 5.33
N VAL A 395 -5.92 52.15 4.06
CA VAL A 395 -6.40 53.34 3.38
C VAL A 395 -7.61 53.79 4.18
N SER A 396 -7.39 54.79 5.03
CA SER A 396 -8.43 55.40 5.84
C SER A 396 -9.49 55.95 4.89
N ASP A 397 -10.69 55.38 4.92
CA ASP A 397 -11.81 55.85 4.13
C ASP A 397 -12.17 57.28 4.64
N PRO A 398 -12.02 58.32 3.81
CA PRO A 398 -12.26 59.70 4.21
C PRO A 398 -13.68 59.93 4.77
N ALA A 399 -14.67 59.13 4.35
CA ALA A 399 -16.02 59.20 4.88
C ALA A 399 -16.10 58.69 6.32
N LEU A 400 -15.33 57.65 6.68
CA LEU A 400 -15.29 57.09 8.03
C LEU A 400 -14.60 58.04 9.02
N GLU A 401 -13.53 58.73 8.61
CA GLU A 401 -12.92 59.78 9.42
C GLU A 401 -13.85 60.97 9.63
N ARG A 402 -14.51 61.42 8.55
CA ARG A 402 -15.46 62.52 8.64
C ARG A 402 -16.62 62.17 9.56
N LEU A 403 -17.16 60.96 9.48
CA LEU A 403 -18.25 60.50 10.34
C LEU A 403 -17.84 60.47 11.82
N ARG A 404 -16.61 60.02 12.13
CA ARG A 404 -16.07 60.02 13.50
C ARG A 404 -15.88 61.42 14.08
N SER A 405 -15.65 62.41 13.21
CA SER A 405 -15.49 63.82 13.62
C SER A 405 -16.80 64.55 13.90
N VAL A 406 -17.95 63.97 13.52
CA VAL A 406 -19.26 64.59 13.69
C VAL A 406 -19.78 64.32 15.10
N ASP A 407 -20.08 65.40 15.83
CA ASP A 407 -20.78 65.36 17.12
C ASP A 407 -22.27 65.73 16.90
N PRO A 408 -23.20 64.76 16.89
CA PRO A 408 -24.60 65.01 16.55
C PRO A 408 -25.31 65.95 17.53
N ASP A 409 -24.88 66.00 18.78
CA ASP A 409 -25.53 66.79 19.84
C ASP A 409 -25.19 68.28 19.74
N ARG A 410 -24.25 68.65 18.86
CA ARG A 410 -23.80 70.03 18.65
C ARG A 410 -24.20 70.62 17.30
N LEU A 411 -24.87 69.85 16.45
CA LEU A 411 -25.28 70.31 15.14
C LEU A 411 -26.71 70.84 15.14
N THR A 412 -26.93 71.93 14.42
CA THR A 412 -28.28 72.34 14.05
C THR A 412 -28.83 71.36 13.00
N PRO A 413 -30.17 71.24 12.85
CA PRO A 413 -30.78 70.32 11.89
C PRO A 413 -30.31 70.52 10.44
N ARG A 414 -29.90 71.74 10.07
CA ARG A 414 -29.38 72.06 8.74
C ARG A 414 -27.94 71.58 8.57
N GLU A 415 -27.09 71.79 9.57
CA GLU A 415 -25.69 71.32 9.55
C GLU A 415 -25.60 69.79 9.59
N ALA A 416 -26.52 69.13 10.29
CA ALA A 416 -26.63 67.67 10.28
C ALA A 416 -26.98 67.13 8.87
N LEU A 417 -27.90 67.80 8.17
CA LEU A 417 -28.26 67.44 6.79
C LEU A 417 -27.09 67.67 5.82
N ASP A 418 -26.38 68.79 5.97
CA ASP A 418 -25.22 69.13 5.14
C ASP A 418 -24.07 68.12 5.36
N ALA A 419 -23.83 67.68 6.60
CA ALA A 419 -22.85 66.64 6.91
C ALA A 419 -23.19 65.28 6.27
N LEU A 420 -24.48 64.94 6.14
CA LEU A 420 -24.91 63.71 5.45
C LEU A 420 -24.67 63.78 3.94
N TYR A 421 -24.86 64.96 3.33
CA TYR A 421 -24.52 65.16 1.90
C TYR A 421 -23.00 65.09 1.67
N GLU A 422 -22.21 65.65 2.57
CA GLU A 422 -20.75 65.59 2.55
C GLU A 422 -20.25 64.14 2.65
N LEU A 423 -20.77 63.36 3.61
CA LEU A 423 -20.46 61.93 3.75
C LEU A 423 -20.84 61.13 2.50
N LYS A 424 -21.98 61.44 1.88
CA LYS A 424 -22.41 60.78 0.65
C LYS A 424 -21.49 61.10 -0.55
N ALA A 425 -20.90 62.29 -0.59
CA ALA A 425 -19.95 62.67 -1.62
C ALA A 425 -18.58 61.99 -1.44
N LEU A 426 -18.18 61.71 -0.20
CA LEU A 426 -16.92 61.02 0.13
C LEU A 426 -16.97 59.50 -0.14
N LEU A 427 -18.17 58.93 -0.37
CA LEU A 427 -18.40 57.51 -0.68
C LEU A 427 -18.41 57.20 -2.19
N GLN A 428 -18.12 58.18 -3.06
CA GLN A 428 -18.13 58.02 -4.54
C GLN A 428 -16.77 57.64 -5.14
#